data_AF-A0A9R0REY7-F1
#
_entry.id   AF-A0A9R0REY7-F1
#
_cell.length_a   1.000
_cell.length_b   1.000
_cell.length_c   1.000
_cell.angle_alpha   90.00
_cell.angle_beta   90.00
_cell.angle_gamma   90.00
#
_symmetry.space_group_name_H-M   'P 1'
#
loop_
_entity.id
_entity.type
_entity.pdbx_description
1 polymer ?
#
loop_
_entity_poly.entity_id
_entity_poly.type
_entity_poly.pdbx_seq_one_letter_code
_entity_poly.pdbx_strand_id
1 'polypeptide(L)'
;MQVRMFYNGLAVKGTLLVVRKLPERTIHVRPSMIKVNSDPSLSGGHSFNSLEIVSTSNRPKRALTSRFLITLLQYGGVPADCFMELLGKALKDVEKARHKTRDSLEVAFNHGDMDDLMSARMILSGIRPEDEAYLQHQLTTMTKEEREGFKQGRLPVNQCYYLMGTTDPTGTLKPHEVCVIL
;
A
#
# COMPACT_ATOMS: atom_id res chain seq x y z
N MET A 1 -13.58 3.00 -2.09
CA MET A 1 -13.43 2.40 -3.44
C MET A 1 -13.14 3.51 -4.44
N GLN A 2 -12.23 3.29 -5.38
CA GLN A 2 -12.01 4.21 -6.50
C GLN A 2 -12.90 3.78 -7.68
N VAL A 3 -13.57 4.74 -8.31
CA VAL A 3 -14.56 4.47 -9.34
C VAL A 3 -14.46 5.40 -10.54
N ARG A 4 -15.00 4.91 -11.65
CA ARG A 4 -15.45 5.72 -12.78
C ARG A 4 -16.96 5.49 -12.95
N MET A 5 -17.71 6.54 -13.20
CA MET A 5 -19.16 6.44 -13.36
C MET A 5 -19.62 7.28 -14.53
N PHE A 6 -20.46 6.68 -15.38
CA PHE A 6 -21.22 7.39 -16.38
C PHE A 6 -22.67 7.44 -15.93
N TYR A 7 -23.25 8.65 -15.90
CA TYR A 7 -24.63 8.82 -15.45
C TYR A 7 -25.28 10.00 -16.14
N ASN A 8 -26.31 9.75 -16.96
CA ASN A 8 -27.08 10.77 -17.68
C ASN A 8 -26.19 11.79 -18.42
N GLY A 9 -25.19 11.29 -19.15
CA GLY A 9 -24.24 12.14 -19.89
C GLY A 9 -23.13 12.76 -19.05
N LEU A 10 -23.10 12.56 -17.72
CA LEU A 10 -21.97 12.94 -16.88
C LEU A 10 -20.89 11.87 -16.89
N ALA A 11 -19.63 12.30 -16.91
CA ALA A 11 -18.49 11.43 -16.60
C ALA A 11 -17.89 11.83 -15.24
N VAL A 12 -17.87 10.88 -14.31
CA VAL A 12 -17.47 11.09 -12.92
C VAL A 12 -16.27 10.21 -12.58
N LYS A 13 -15.28 10.77 -11.89
CA LYS A 13 -14.10 10.06 -11.39
C LYS A 13 -13.83 10.47 -9.94
N GLY A 14 -13.66 9.49 -9.07
CA GLY A 14 -13.27 9.76 -7.69
C GLY A 14 -13.30 8.53 -6.80
N THR A 15 -13.39 8.79 -5.50
CA THR A 15 -13.45 7.75 -4.47
C THR A 15 -14.82 7.80 -3.80
N LEU A 16 -15.46 6.64 -3.64
CA LEU A 16 -16.68 6.48 -2.85
C LEU A 16 -16.36 5.84 -1.50
N LEU A 17 -17.05 6.33 -0.47
CA LEU A 17 -17.06 5.82 0.89
C LEU A 17 -18.50 5.47 1.27
N VAL A 18 -18.68 4.41 2.06
CA VAL A 18 -20.01 4.02 2.56
C VAL A 18 -20.42 4.98 3.68
N VAL A 19 -21.55 5.67 3.50
CA VAL A 19 -22.08 6.63 4.49
C VAL A 19 -23.48 6.17 4.91
N ARG A 20 -23.62 5.71 6.16
CA ARG A 20 -24.89 5.18 6.69
C ARG A 20 -26.03 6.20 6.75
N LYS A 21 -25.70 7.50 6.72
CA LYS A 21 -26.68 8.59 6.72
C LYS A 21 -27.34 8.81 5.35
N LEU A 22 -26.76 8.25 4.27
CA LEU A 22 -27.36 8.36 2.93
C LEU A 22 -28.52 7.37 2.79
N PRO A 23 -29.57 7.73 2.04
CA PRO A 23 -30.60 6.78 1.66
C PRO A 23 -30.03 5.57 0.92
N GLU A 24 -30.72 4.44 1.01
CA GLU A 24 -30.32 3.23 0.30
C GLU A 24 -30.17 3.48 -1.20
N ARG A 25 -29.22 2.75 -1.82
CA ARG A 25 -28.97 2.77 -3.27
C ARG A 25 -28.69 4.16 -3.86
N THR A 26 -28.18 5.07 -3.04
CA THR A 26 -27.83 6.44 -3.47
C THR A 26 -26.32 6.64 -3.50
N ILE A 27 -25.83 7.32 -4.54
CA ILE A 27 -24.44 7.79 -4.64
C ILE A 27 -24.46 9.31 -4.63
N HIS A 28 -23.79 9.91 -3.65
CA HIS A 28 -23.61 11.36 -3.62
C HIS A 28 -22.34 11.76 -4.38
N VAL A 29 -22.51 12.47 -5.50
CA VAL A 29 -21.42 12.96 -6.34
C VAL A 29 -21.10 14.42 -5.99
N ARG A 30 -19.82 14.70 -5.68
CA ARG A 30 -19.35 16.08 -5.46
C ARG A 30 -19.02 16.75 -6.79
N PRO A 31 -19.18 18.08 -6.93
CA PRO A 31 -18.83 18.81 -8.16
C PRO A 31 -17.41 18.53 -8.67
N SER A 32 -16.43 18.41 -7.77
CA SER A 32 -15.03 18.12 -8.13
C SER A 32 -14.81 16.73 -8.75
N MET A 33 -15.75 15.80 -8.57
CA MET A 33 -15.69 14.46 -9.15
C MET A 33 -16.18 14.43 -10.60
N ILE A 34 -16.97 15.43 -11.02
CA ILE A 34 -17.47 15.55 -12.40
C ILE A 34 -16.30 16.02 -13.27
N LYS A 35 -15.99 15.23 -14.30
CA LYS A 35 -14.91 15.52 -15.27
C LYS A 35 -15.45 15.97 -16.61
N VAL A 36 -16.68 15.56 -16.93
CA VAL A 36 -17.41 15.97 -18.13
C VAL A 36 -18.85 16.22 -17.72
N ASN A 37 -19.38 17.39 -18.09
CA ASN A 37 -20.78 17.73 -17.91
C ASN A 37 -21.62 17.16 -19.06
N SER A 38 -22.91 16.97 -18.81
CA SER A 38 -23.87 16.63 -19.85
C SER A 38 -23.93 17.74 -20.89
N ASP A 39 -23.93 17.37 -22.16
CA ASP A 39 -24.10 18.31 -23.27
C ASP A 39 -25.60 18.61 -23.49
N PRO A 40 -26.05 19.87 -23.29
CA PRO A 40 -27.45 20.23 -23.52
C PRO A 40 -27.90 20.04 -24.97
N SER A 41 -26.99 20.10 -25.95
CA SER A 41 -27.32 19.91 -27.36
C SER A 41 -27.68 18.46 -27.71
N LEU A 42 -27.27 17.51 -26.85
CA LEU A 42 -27.57 16.08 -26.97
C LEU A 42 -28.75 15.66 -26.08
N SER A 43 -29.55 16.62 -25.61
CA SER A 43 -30.75 16.37 -24.82
C SER A 43 -31.73 15.46 -25.60
N GLY A 44 -31.88 14.21 -25.16
CA GLY A 44 -32.74 13.21 -25.81
C GLY A 44 -31.99 12.12 -26.59
N GLY A 45 -30.66 12.20 -26.71
CA GLY A 45 -29.84 11.10 -27.24
C GLY A 45 -29.79 9.91 -26.27
N HIS A 46 -29.52 8.71 -26.79
CA HIS A 46 -29.31 7.52 -25.95
C HIS A 46 -28.08 7.70 -25.07
N SER A 47 -28.28 7.73 -23.76
CA SER A 47 -27.22 7.64 -22.75
C SER A 47 -27.28 6.28 -22.06
N PHE A 48 -26.15 5.83 -21.51
CA PHE A 48 -26.09 4.66 -20.66
C PHE A 48 -25.54 5.05 -19.29
N ASN A 49 -25.97 4.30 -18.28
CA ASN A 49 -25.51 4.48 -16.91
C ASN A 49 -24.64 3.29 -16.54
N SER A 50 -23.45 3.56 -16.01
CA SER A 50 -22.54 2.52 -15.54
C SER A 50 -21.70 2.99 -14.36
N LEU A 51 -21.34 2.04 -13.50
CA LEU A 51 -20.41 2.23 -12.41
C LEU A 51 -19.30 1.19 -12.52
N GLU A 52 -18.08 1.65 -12.80
CA GLU A 52 -16.88 0.83 -12.89
C GLU A 52 -16.08 0.98 -11.59
N ILE A 53 -15.76 -0.15 -10.96
CA ILE A 53 -14.89 -0.20 -9.79
C ILE A 53 -13.44 -0.38 -10.29
N VAL A 54 -12.60 0.62 -10.05
CA VAL A 54 -11.18 0.61 -10.44
C VAL A 54 -10.33 -0.06 -9.37
N SER A 55 -10.60 0.24 -8.10
CA SER A 55 -9.90 -0.37 -6.96
C SER A 55 -10.72 -0.30 -5.68
N THR A 56 -10.46 -1.23 -4.76
CA THR A 56 -11.11 -1.30 -3.45
C THR A 56 -10.11 -1.05 -2.32
N SER A 57 -10.62 -0.70 -1.14
CA SER A 57 -9.80 -0.64 0.07
C SER A 57 -9.59 -2.06 0.56
N ASN A 58 -8.37 -2.58 0.41
CA ASN A 58 -7.98 -3.90 0.89
C ASN A 58 -7.11 -3.76 2.14
N ARG A 59 -6.84 -4.87 2.84
CA ARG A 59 -5.94 -4.88 3.99
C ARG A 59 -4.58 -4.28 3.57
N PRO A 60 -4.11 -3.20 4.23
CA PRO A 60 -2.92 -2.50 3.77
C PRO A 60 -1.66 -3.33 4.02
N LYS A 61 -0.76 -3.36 3.03
CA LYS A 61 0.59 -3.89 3.20
C LYS A 61 1.45 -2.85 3.94
N ARG A 62 2.44 -3.33 4.68
CA ARG A 62 3.44 -2.43 5.30
C ARG A 62 4.14 -1.63 4.22
N ALA A 63 4.25 -0.33 4.43
CA ALA A 63 4.99 0.57 3.58
C ALA A 63 6.44 0.72 4.08
N LEU A 64 7.33 1.00 3.14
CA LEU A 64 8.73 1.34 3.40
C LEU A 64 8.93 2.82 3.09
N THR A 65 9.99 3.40 3.63
CA THR A 65 10.41 4.74 3.23
C THR A 65 10.89 4.77 1.77
N SER A 66 11.21 5.96 1.26
CA SER A 66 11.96 6.13 0.02
C SER A 66 13.04 7.18 0.23
N ARG A 67 14.07 7.20 -0.62
CA ARG A 67 15.07 8.27 -0.59
C ARG A 67 14.44 9.67 -0.60
N PHE A 68 13.36 9.86 -1.38
CA PHE A 68 12.67 11.15 -1.49
C PHE A 68 11.96 11.52 -0.20
N LEU A 69 11.28 10.58 0.43
CA LEU A 69 10.61 10.82 1.71
C LEU A 69 11.63 11.15 2.81
N ILE A 70 12.76 10.42 2.85
CA ILE A 70 13.85 10.69 3.79
C ILE A 70 14.38 12.12 3.61
N THR A 71 14.67 12.53 2.37
CA THR A 71 15.13 13.89 2.08
C THR A 71 14.12 14.95 2.52
N LEU A 72 12.83 14.75 2.23
CA LEU A 72 11.77 15.70 2.62
C LEU A 72 11.62 15.80 4.14
N LEU A 73 11.69 14.67 4.86
CA LEU A 73 11.61 14.65 6.31
C LEU A 73 12.84 15.31 6.95
N GLN A 74 14.04 15.06 6.41
CA GLN A 74 15.25 15.70 6.87
C GLN A 74 15.21 17.21 6.64
N TYR A 75 14.73 17.66 5.47
CA TYR A 75 14.48 19.07 5.20
C TYR A 75 13.47 19.68 6.18
N GLY A 76 12.45 18.90 6.57
CA GLY A 76 11.48 19.24 7.61
C GLY A 76 12.01 19.19 9.05
N GLY A 77 13.30 18.90 9.26
CA GLY A 77 13.95 18.93 10.56
C GLY A 77 14.08 17.57 11.27
N VAL A 78 13.73 16.46 10.62
CA VAL A 78 13.97 15.12 11.19
C VAL A 78 15.47 14.80 11.19
N PRO A 79 16.09 14.45 12.33
CA PRO A 79 17.52 14.16 12.40
C PRO A 79 17.92 12.98 11.52
N ALA A 80 19.11 13.07 10.90
CA ALA A 80 19.67 12.01 10.07
C ALA A 80 19.86 10.68 10.84
N ASP A 81 20.19 10.78 12.13
CA ASP A 81 20.42 9.63 13.01
C ASP A 81 19.20 8.70 13.11
N CYS A 82 17.98 9.26 13.05
CA CYS A 82 16.75 8.47 13.02
C CYS A 82 16.72 7.48 11.83
N PHE A 83 17.15 7.92 10.65
CA PHE A 83 17.21 7.06 9.46
C PHE A 83 18.40 6.08 9.54
N MET A 84 19.52 6.49 10.12
CA MET A 84 20.67 5.61 10.33
C MET A 84 20.37 4.49 11.32
N GLU A 85 19.59 4.76 12.37
CA GLU A 85 19.09 3.74 13.29
C GLU A 85 18.15 2.74 12.61
N LEU A 86 17.22 3.24 11.78
CA LEU A 86 16.32 2.38 10.98
C LEU A 86 17.12 1.48 10.02
N LEU A 87 18.11 2.04 9.32
CA LEU A 87 19.00 1.28 8.44
C LEU A 87 19.81 0.24 9.22
N GLY A 88 20.39 0.63 10.36
CA GLY A 88 21.17 -0.27 11.21
C GLY A 88 20.33 -1.44 11.75
N LYS A 89 19.07 -1.19 12.11
CA LYS A 89 18.12 -2.24 12.51
C LYS A 89 17.80 -3.16 11.34
N ALA A 90 17.47 -2.59 10.17
CA ALA A 90 17.15 -3.35 8.98
C ALA A 90 18.32 -4.29 8.58
N LEU A 91 19.56 -3.78 8.54
CA LEU A 91 20.74 -4.58 8.24
C LEU A 91 20.94 -5.76 9.21
N LYS A 92 20.74 -5.53 10.52
CA LYS A 92 20.82 -6.59 11.53
C LYS A 92 19.74 -7.65 11.35
N ASP A 93 18.53 -7.27 10.97
CA ASP A 93 17.42 -8.21 10.79
C ASP A 93 17.64 -9.07 9.54
N VAL A 94 18.15 -8.48 8.46
CA VAL A 94 18.57 -9.21 7.24
C VAL A 94 19.69 -10.22 7.53
N GLU A 95 20.64 -9.88 8.40
CA GLU A 95 21.71 -10.82 8.78
C GLU A 95 21.19 -12.01 9.60
N LYS A 96 20.25 -11.79 10.52
CA LYS A 96 19.65 -12.88 11.32
C LYS A 96 18.82 -13.84 10.49
N ALA A 97 18.18 -13.34 9.42
CA ALA A 97 17.36 -14.16 8.52
C ALA A 97 18.09 -15.32 7.86
N ARG A 98 19.43 -15.32 7.86
CA ARG A 98 20.24 -16.43 7.34
C ARG A 98 20.43 -17.60 8.31
N HIS A 99 20.20 -17.37 9.60
CA HIS A 99 20.62 -18.30 10.66
C HIS A 99 19.48 -18.71 11.61
N LYS A 100 18.33 -18.03 11.54
CA LYS A 100 17.18 -18.32 12.40
C LYS A 100 15.98 -18.68 11.55
N THR A 101 15.45 -19.89 11.71
CA THR A 101 14.29 -20.38 10.95
C THR A 101 13.12 -19.41 10.90
N ARG A 102 12.81 -18.75 12.03
CA ARG A 102 11.73 -17.74 12.09
C ARG A 102 12.02 -16.52 11.21
N ASP A 103 13.25 -16.03 11.23
CA ASP A 103 13.65 -14.85 10.49
C ASP A 103 13.81 -15.19 8.99
N SER A 104 14.27 -16.41 8.67
CA SER A 104 14.27 -16.96 7.31
C SER A 104 12.87 -17.06 6.72
N LEU A 105 11.91 -17.50 7.55
CA LEU A 105 10.51 -17.60 7.14
C LEU A 105 9.90 -16.23 6.84
N GLU A 106 10.23 -15.22 7.64
CA GLU A 106 9.76 -13.84 7.41
C GLU A 106 10.31 -13.29 6.08
N VAL A 107 11.61 -13.46 5.80
CA VAL A 107 12.20 -13.04 4.50
C VAL A 107 11.57 -13.79 3.33
N ALA A 108 11.35 -15.10 3.46
CA ALA A 108 10.71 -15.92 2.42
C ALA A 108 9.25 -15.48 2.15
N PHE A 109 8.49 -15.10 3.17
CA PHE A 109 7.15 -14.53 2.97
C PHE A 109 7.19 -13.15 2.31
N ASN A 110 8.11 -12.28 2.73
CA ASN A 110 8.24 -10.94 2.18
C ASN A 110 8.62 -10.94 0.69
N HIS A 111 9.35 -11.98 0.25
CA HIS A 111 9.82 -12.15 -1.13
C HIS A 111 9.16 -13.32 -1.85
N GLY A 112 7.97 -13.75 -1.39
CA GLY A 112 7.27 -14.90 -1.96
C GLY A 112 7.00 -14.79 -3.46
N ASP A 113 6.88 -13.57 -3.99
CA ASP A 113 6.69 -13.34 -5.43
C ASP A 113 7.92 -13.75 -6.26
N MET A 114 9.12 -13.86 -5.66
CA MET A 114 10.36 -14.23 -6.35
C MET A 114 10.45 -15.74 -6.65
N ASP A 115 9.86 -16.57 -5.79
CA ASP A 115 9.97 -18.04 -5.86
C ASP A 115 8.63 -18.76 -5.67
N ASP A 116 7.52 -18.03 -5.87
CA ASP A 116 6.15 -18.51 -5.65
C ASP A 116 5.94 -19.10 -4.24
N LEU A 117 6.57 -18.52 -3.21
CA LEU A 117 6.54 -18.98 -1.82
C LEU A 117 7.18 -20.37 -1.59
N MET A 118 7.99 -20.87 -2.54
CA MET A 118 8.62 -22.19 -2.40
C MET A 118 9.49 -22.28 -1.16
N SER A 119 10.36 -21.29 -0.93
CA SER A 119 11.24 -21.23 0.26
C SER A 119 10.43 -21.22 1.56
N ALA A 120 9.31 -20.48 1.60
CA ALA A 120 8.43 -20.46 2.76
C ALA A 120 7.79 -21.83 3.00
N ARG A 121 7.33 -22.52 1.94
CA ARG A 121 6.76 -23.87 2.02
C ARG A 121 7.79 -24.90 2.51
N MET A 122 9.03 -24.83 2.03
CA MET A 122 10.12 -25.69 2.50
C MET A 122 10.38 -25.53 3.99
N ILE A 123 10.51 -24.28 4.46
CA ILE A 123 10.73 -23.98 5.89
C ILE A 123 9.57 -24.48 6.74
N LEU A 124 8.32 -24.23 6.31
CA LEU A 124 7.12 -24.72 7.01
C LEU A 124 7.00 -26.24 7.03
N SER A 125 7.64 -26.93 6.07
CA SER A 125 7.70 -28.39 6.02
C SER A 125 8.81 -28.98 6.91
N GLY A 126 9.50 -28.14 7.68
CA GLY A 126 10.57 -28.55 8.59
C GLY A 126 11.96 -28.61 7.97
N ILE A 127 12.12 -28.21 6.70
CA ILE A 127 13.44 -28.13 6.07
C ILE A 127 14.19 -26.95 6.68
N ARG A 128 15.32 -27.22 7.32
CA ARG A 128 16.15 -26.17 7.92
C ARG A 128 16.97 -25.49 6.82
N PRO A 129 17.02 -24.13 6.79
CA PRO A 129 17.87 -23.39 5.86
C PRO A 129 19.33 -23.87 5.85
N GLU A 130 19.86 -24.30 6.99
CA GLU A 130 21.25 -24.75 7.13
C GLU A 130 21.55 -26.09 6.41
N ASP A 131 20.53 -26.93 6.21
CA ASP A 131 20.71 -28.27 5.67
C ASP A 131 20.50 -28.33 4.14
N GLU A 132 19.88 -27.32 3.55
CA GLU A 132 19.41 -27.36 2.16
C GLU A 132 20.01 -26.25 1.31
N ALA A 133 20.89 -26.62 0.38
CA ALA A 133 21.68 -25.69 -0.42
C ALA A 133 20.81 -24.78 -1.32
N TYR A 134 19.71 -25.32 -1.88
CA TYR A 134 18.79 -24.50 -2.67
C TYR A 134 18.16 -23.40 -1.81
N LEU A 135 17.71 -23.73 -0.60
CA LEU A 135 17.08 -22.80 0.32
C LEU A 135 18.06 -21.70 0.77
N GLN A 136 19.33 -22.04 1.02
CA GLN A 136 20.38 -21.05 1.33
C GLN A 136 20.62 -20.07 0.18
N HIS A 137 20.65 -20.59 -1.05
CA HIS A 137 20.83 -19.77 -2.24
C HIS A 137 19.67 -18.79 -2.44
N GLN A 138 18.42 -19.27 -2.28
CA GLN A 138 17.24 -18.43 -2.38
C GLN A 138 17.21 -17.33 -1.30
N LEU A 139 17.40 -17.70 -0.03
CA LEU A 139 17.45 -16.73 1.08
C LEU A 139 18.56 -15.70 0.90
N THR A 140 19.71 -16.10 0.37
CA THR A 140 20.80 -15.18 0.03
C THR A 140 20.42 -14.21 -1.08
N THR A 141 19.69 -14.67 -2.08
CA THR A 141 19.20 -13.83 -3.18
C THR A 141 18.16 -12.82 -2.67
N MET A 142 17.21 -13.25 -1.85
CA MET A 142 16.21 -12.38 -1.21
C MET A 142 16.88 -11.33 -0.31
N THR A 143 17.82 -11.75 0.54
CA THR A 143 18.64 -10.86 1.38
C THR A 143 19.39 -9.82 0.56
N LYS A 144 19.92 -10.20 -0.61
CA LYS A 144 20.61 -9.28 -1.52
C LYS A 144 19.65 -8.25 -2.09
N GLU A 145 18.44 -8.65 -2.47
CA GLU A 145 17.41 -7.73 -2.96
C GLU A 145 16.99 -6.71 -1.89
N GLU A 146 16.83 -7.12 -0.63
CA GLU A 146 16.58 -6.20 0.48
C GLU A 146 17.69 -5.15 0.63
N ARG A 147 18.95 -5.59 0.54
CA ARG A 147 20.13 -4.70 0.61
C ARG A 147 20.15 -3.69 -0.55
N GLU A 148 19.78 -4.11 -1.77
CA GLU A 148 19.64 -3.17 -2.89
C GLU A 148 18.47 -2.19 -2.65
N GLY A 149 17.37 -2.64 -2.05
CA GLY A 149 16.28 -1.79 -1.59
C GLY A 149 16.73 -0.72 -0.59
N PHE A 150 17.59 -1.08 0.37
CA PHE A 150 18.12 -0.13 1.35
C PHE A 150 18.94 0.98 0.71
N LYS A 151 19.72 0.69 -0.33
CA LYS A 151 20.42 1.73 -1.12
C LYS A 151 19.46 2.71 -1.79
N GLN A 152 18.22 2.30 -2.04
CA GLN A 152 17.16 3.16 -2.58
C GLN A 152 16.38 3.91 -1.48
N GLY A 153 16.75 3.73 -0.21
CA GLY A 153 16.08 4.31 0.94
C GLY A 153 14.79 3.59 1.32
N ARG A 154 14.61 2.31 0.95
CA ARG A 154 13.46 1.48 1.34
C ARG A 154 13.64 0.90 2.74
N LEU A 155 13.56 1.76 3.75
CA LEU A 155 13.74 1.35 5.15
C LEU A 155 12.39 0.96 5.76
N PRO A 156 12.34 -0.15 6.50
CA PRO A 156 11.13 -0.55 7.22
C PRO A 156 10.86 0.39 8.39
N VAL A 157 9.62 0.84 8.51
CA VAL A 157 9.13 1.64 9.64
C VAL A 157 7.95 0.91 10.27
N ASN A 158 7.95 0.83 11.60
CA ASN A 158 6.87 0.20 12.34
C ASN A 158 5.55 0.95 12.07
N GLN A 159 4.47 0.21 11.86
CA GLN A 159 3.12 0.75 11.67
C GLN A 159 2.99 1.77 10.53
N CYS A 160 3.81 1.63 9.47
CA CYS A 160 3.72 2.45 8.27
C CYS A 160 2.92 1.74 7.18
N TYR A 161 1.95 2.44 6.58
CA TYR A 161 1.02 1.87 5.59
C TYR A 161 0.64 2.91 4.53
N TYR A 162 0.42 2.46 3.29
CA TYR A 162 -0.30 3.25 2.29
C TYR A 162 -1.80 2.99 2.42
N LEU A 163 -2.58 4.05 2.61
CA LEU A 163 -4.02 3.98 2.82
C LEU A 163 -4.76 4.79 1.76
N MET A 164 -5.98 4.36 1.43
CA MET A 164 -6.89 5.14 0.58
C MET A 164 -7.44 6.34 1.37
N GLY A 165 -6.94 7.53 1.08
CA GLY A 165 -7.43 8.77 1.68
C GLY A 165 -8.84 9.13 1.20
N THR A 166 -9.71 9.51 2.13
CA THR A 166 -11.04 10.08 1.85
C THR A 166 -11.28 11.30 2.72
N THR A 167 -12.16 12.20 2.28
CA THR A 167 -12.61 13.34 3.08
C THR A 167 -13.57 12.86 4.17
N ASP A 168 -13.55 13.51 5.33
CA ASP A 168 -14.53 13.27 6.39
C ASP A 168 -15.96 13.52 5.88
N PRO A 169 -16.81 12.49 5.76
CA PRO A 169 -18.20 12.68 5.35
C PRO A 169 -19.09 13.18 6.49
N THR A 170 -18.59 13.17 7.74
CA THR A 170 -19.35 13.53 8.94
C THR A 170 -19.14 14.98 9.37
N GLY A 171 -18.00 15.58 8.98
CA GLY A 171 -17.63 16.95 9.35
C GLY A 171 -17.27 17.11 10.83
N THR A 172 -16.90 16.02 11.52
CA THR A 172 -16.54 16.03 12.95
C THR A 172 -15.06 16.26 13.19
N LEU A 173 -14.19 15.95 12.23
CA LEU A 173 -12.75 16.14 12.37
C LEU A 173 -12.39 17.63 12.31
N LYS A 174 -11.54 18.07 13.26
CA LYS A 174 -11.00 19.43 13.29
C LYS A 174 -9.82 19.60 12.32
N PRO A 175 -9.38 20.84 12.05
CA PRO A 175 -8.13 21.06 11.35
C PRO A 175 -6.98 20.27 11.99
N HIS A 176 -6.18 19.60 11.16
CA HIS A 176 -5.05 18.74 11.56
C HIS A 176 -5.41 17.40 12.22
N GLU A 177 -6.69 17.01 12.26
CA GLU A 177 -7.11 15.69 12.71
C GLU A 177 -7.37 14.74 11.53
N VAL A 178 -7.05 13.45 11.74
CA VAL A 178 -7.33 12.37 10.80
C VAL A 178 -7.90 11.17 11.55
N CYS A 179 -8.83 10.43 10.91
CA CYS A 179 -9.31 9.15 11.40
C CYS A 179 -8.70 8.02 10.56
N VAL A 180 -8.04 7.08 11.22
CA VAL A 180 -7.38 5.94 10.59
C VAL A 180 -8.07 4.66 11.02
N ILE A 181 -8.51 3.87 10.04
CA ILE A 181 -9.12 2.55 10.24
C ILE A 181 -8.23 1.54 9.53
N LEU A 182 -7.62 0.62 10.29
CA LEU A 182 -6.70 -0.41 9.80
C LEU A 182 -7.34 -1.80 9.79
#